data_AF-A0A7J3QBN2-F1
#
_entry.id   AF-A0A7J3QBN2-F1
#
_cell.length_a   1.000
_cell.length_b   1.000
_cell.length_c   1.000
_cell.angle_alpha   90.00
_cell.angle_beta   90.00
_cell.angle_gamma   90.00
#
_symmetry.space_group_name_H-M   'P 1'
#
loop_
_entity.id
_entity.type
_entity.pdbx_description
1 polymer ?
#
loop_
_entity_poly.entity_id
_entity_poly.type
_entity_poly.pdbx_seq_one_letter_code
_entity_poly.pdbx_strand_id
1 'polypeptide(L)'
;ELLLKAALRLVGVEVPKWHDVGPVLKREAQRFPEWFQVEIPALARISRKLRRERELSMYGDEESGIPPDELYDRSDAEEALNYASNVYSIVLKLIQQHKT
;
A
#
# COMPACT_ATOMS: atom_id res chain seq x y z
N GLU A 1 2.68 0.97 -2.50
CA GLU A 1 2.04 0.88 -3.84
C GLU A 1 2.61 -0.23 -4.73
N LEU A 2 3.89 -0.17 -5.12
CA LEU A 2 4.45 -1.08 -6.14
C LEU A 2 4.31 -2.56 -5.79
N LEU A 3 4.50 -2.93 -4.53
CA LEU A 3 4.29 -4.30 -4.04
C LEU A 3 2.85 -4.79 -4.24
N LEU A 4 1.86 -3.94 -3.97
CA LEU A 4 0.45 -4.29 -4.17
C LEU A 4 0.10 -4.39 -5.66
N LYS A 5 0.72 -3.55 -6.50
CA LYS A 5 0.64 -3.68 -7.97
C LYS A 5 1.26 -5.00 -8.44
N ALA A 6 2.39 -5.42 -7.85
CA ALA A 6 3.00 -6.71 -8.15
C ALA A 6 2.08 -7.88 -7.77
N ALA A 7 1.44 -7.84 -6.59
CA ALA A 7 0.47 -8.85 -6.16
C ALA A 7 -0.71 -8.96 -7.14
N LEU A 8 -1.26 -7.84 -7.60
CA LEU A 8 -2.33 -7.82 -8.61
C LEU A 8 -1.86 -8.42 -9.95
N ARG A 9 -0.68 -8.03 -10.43
CA ARG A 9 -0.11 -8.60 -11.67
C ARG A 9 0.13 -10.10 -11.56
N LEU A 10 0.58 -10.59 -10.40
CA LEU A 10 0.87 -12.00 -10.16
C LEU A 10 -0.37 -12.88 -10.38
N VAL A 11 -1.54 -12.42 -9.94
CA VAL A 11 -2.80 -13.15 -10.17
C VAL A 11 -3.40 -12.87 -11.55
N GLY A 12 -2.77 -12.05 -12.39
CA GLY A 12 -3.24 -11.73 -13.75
C GLY A 12 -4.23 -10.57 -13.82
N VAL A 13 -4.24 -9.67 -12.84
CA VAL A 13 -5.06 -8.44 -12.87
C VAL A 13 -4.25 -7.30 -13.50
N GLU A 14 -4.85 -6.60 -14.45
CA GLU A 14 -4.28 -5.37 -14.99
C GLU A 14 -4.33 -4.26 -13.92
N VAL A 15 -3.17 -3.66 -13.66
CA VAL A 15 -3.03 -2.64 -12.61
C VAL A 15 -3.49 -1.26 -13.11
N PRO A 16 -4.25 -0.51 -12.30
CA PRO A 16 -4.72 0.81 -12.68
C PRO A 16 -3.56 1.83 -12.75
N LYS A 17 -3.80 2.93 -13.46
CA LYS A 17 -2.84 4.03 -13.59
C LYS A 17 -2.73 4.90 -12.33
N TRP A 18 -3.69 4.82 -11.40
CA TRP A 18 -3.65 5.56 -10.14
C TRP A 18 -2.87 4.84 -9.04
N HIS A 19 -2.67 5.52 -7.90
CA HIS A 19 -1.79 5.08 -6.82
C HIS A 19 -2.48 4.22 -5.75
N ASP A 20 -3.73 4.52 -5.36
CA ASP A 20 -4.47 3.70 -4.39
C ASP A 20 -5.09 2.47 -5.07
N VAL A 21 -4.45 1.32 -4.87
CA VAL A 21 -4.90 0.03 -5.44
C VAL A 21 -5.78 -0.78 -4.47
N GLY A 22 -6.08 -0.24 -3.29
CA GLY A 22 -6.92 -0.90 -2.28
C GLY A 22 -8.30 -1.34 -2.79
N PRO A 23 -9.04 -0.51 -3.56
CA PRO A 23 -10.32 -0.92 -4.15
C PRO A 23 -10.20 -2.10 -5.11
N VAL A 24 -9.11 -2.16 -5.89
CA VAL A 24 -8.87 -3.25 -6.84
C VAL A 24 -8.54 -4.54 -6.10
N LEU A 25 -7.72 -4.49 -5.04
CA LEU A 25 -7.45 -5.65 -4.19
C LEU A 25 -8.74 -6.26 -3.64
N LYS A 26 -9.66 -5.42 -3.16
CA LYS A 26 -10.96 -5.89 -2.63
C LYS A 26 -11.84 -6.54 -3.70
N ARG A 27 -11.92 -5.91 -4.88
CA ARG A 27 -12.76 -6.42 -5.99
C ARG A 27 -12.24 -7.77 -6.51
N GLU A 28 -10.92 -7.91 -6.59
CA GLU A 28 -10.26 -9.10 -7.16
C GLU A 28 -9.86 -10.12 -6.08
N ALA A 29 -10.40 -10.01 -4.85
CA ALA A 29 -9.96 -10.80 -3.70
C ALA A 29 -10.00 -12.31 -3.96
N GLN A 30 -11.03 -12.80 -4.66
CA GLN A 30 -11.22 -14.22 -4.96
C GLN A 30 -10.14 -14.81 -5.88
N ARG A 31 -9.28 -13.99 -6.49
CA ARG A 31 -8.16 -14.44 -7.33
C ARG A 31 -6.91 -14.77 -6.51
N PHE A 32 -6.91 -14.46 -5.21
CA PHE A 32 -5.83 -14.70 -4.27
C PHE A 32 -6.10 -15.94 -3.39
N PRO A 33 -5.05 -16.60 -2.85
CA PRO A 33 -5.24 -17.68 -1.88
C PRO A 33 -5.93 -17.16 -0.61
N GLU A 34 -6.70 -18.02 0.07
CA GLU A 34 -7.54 -17.65 1.23
C GLU A 34 -6.78 -16.85 2.29
N TRP A 35 -5.56 -17.27 2.63
CA TRP A 35 -4.74 -16.57 3.63
C TRP A 35 -4.43 -15.12 3.23
N PHE A 36 -4.25 -14.84 1.93
CA PHE A 36 -3.98 -13.49 1.45
C PHE A 36 -5.28 -12.66 1.42
N GLN A 37 -6.43 -13.30 1.17
CA GLN A 37 -7.74 -12.62 1.23
C GLN A 37 -8.00 -12.01 2.61
N VAL A 38 -7.59 -12.71 3.68
CA VAL A 38 -7.69 -12.22 5.07
C VAL A 38 -6.88 -10.93 5.28
N GLU A 39 -5.77 -10.75 4.56
CA GLU A 39 -4.90 -9.57 4.65
C GLU A 39 -5.41 -8.37 3.85
N ILE A 40 -6.24 -8.58 2.81
CA ILE A 40 -6.69 -7.54 1.89
C ILE A 40 -7.30 -6.31 2.57
N PRO A 41 -8.15 -6.43 3.61
CA PRO A 41 -8.68 -5.25 4.32
C PRO A 41 -7.57 -4.36 4.90
N ALA A 42 -6.53 -4.96 5.48
CA ALA A 42 -5.39 -4.23 6.04
C ALA A 42 -4.53 -3.60 4.93
N LEU A 43 -4.21 -4.37 3.88
CA LEU A 43 -3.45 -3.87 2.72
C LEU A 43 -4.15 -2.69 2.03
N ALA A 44 -5.47 -2.76 1.87
CA ALA A 44 -6.25 -1.69 1.27
C ALA A 44 -6.31 -0.43 2.16
N ARG A 45 -6.31 -0.59 3.49
CA ARG A 45 -6.19 0.53 4.43
C ARG A 45 -4.84 1.21 4.32
N ILE A 46 -3.76 0.42 4.29
CA ILE A 46 -2.38 0.92 4.15
C ILE A 46 -2.20 1.66 2.82
N SER A 47 -2.67 1.09 1.71
CA SER A 47 -2.63 1.71 0.39
C SER A 47 -3.26 3.10 0.40
N ARG A 48 -4.47 3.23 0.97
CA ARG A 48 -5.17 4.51 1.07
C ARG A 48 -4.44 5.51 1.96
N LYS A 49 -3.93 5.07 3.12
CA LYS A 49 -3.23 5.96 4.07
C LYS A 49 -1.96 6.51 3.42
N LEU A 50 -1.06 5.65 2.95
CA LEU A 50 0.19 6.08 2.32
C LEU A 50 0.00 6.89 1.03
N ARG A 51 -1.10 6.67 0.29
CA ARG A 51 -1.43 7.53 -0.86
C ARG A 51 -1.76 8.96 -0.43
N ARG A 52 -2.39 9.16 0.73
CA ARG A 52 -2.74 10.51 1.24
C ARG A 52 -1.49 11.25 1.69
N GLU A 53 -0.58 10.56 2.37
CA GLU A 53 0.67 11.17 2.86
C GLU A 53 1.64 11.56 1.74
N ARG A 54 1.48 11.04 0.52
CA ARG A 54 2.47 11.18 -0.56
C ARG A 54 2.82 12.63 -0.92
N GLU A 55 1.82 13.50 -1.01
CA GLU A 55 2.03 14.90 -1.42
C GLU A 55 2.46 15.75 -0.22
N LEU A 56 1.75 15.61 0.90
CA LEU A 56 2.03 16.32 2.15
C LEU A 56 3.46 16.04 2.67
N SER A 57 3.93 14.79 2.63
CA SER A 57 5.30 14.46 3.09
C SER A 57 6.41 14.99 2.18
N MET A 58 6.09 15.39 0.95
CA MET A 58 7.06 15.92 -0.01
C MET A 58 7.07 17.44 -0.07
N TYR A 59 5.89 18.06 -0.01
CA TYR A 59 5.71 19.49 -0.28
C TYR A 59 5.08 20.27 0.88
N GLY A 60 4.56 19.56 1.89
CA GLY A 60 3.83 20.17 2.99
C GLY A 60 2.37 20.41 2.61
N ASP A 61 1.65 21.12 3.47
CA ASP A 61 0.33 21.65 3.16
C ASP A 61 0.51 22.99 2.45
N GLU A 62 0.55 22.96 1.12
CA GLU A 62 0.73 24.15 0.28
C GLU A 62 -0.42 25.16 0.44
N GLU A 63 -1.64 24.72 0.80
CA GLU A 63 -2.79 25.61 0.99
C GLU A 63 -2.61 26.45 2.27
N SER A 64 -2.14 25.83 3.35
CA SER A 64 -1.90 26.51 4.63
C SER A 64 -0.47 27.06 4.78
N GLY A 65 0.43 26.73 3.84
CA GLY A 65 1.84 27.12 3.89
C GLY A 65 2.68 26.38 4.94
N ILE A 66 2.24 25.20 5.39
CA ILE A 66 2.91 24.44 6.46
C ILE A 66 3.91 23.46 5.82
N PRO A 67 5.22 23.53 6.13
CA PRO A 67 6.21 22.64 5.53
C PRO A 67 6.13 21.21 6.12
N PRO A 68 6.66 20.18 5.42
CA PRO A 68 6.61 18.79 5.87
C PRO A 68 7.18 18.54 7.27
N ASP A 69 8.26 19.24 7.65
CA ASP A 69 8.94 19.05 8.94
C ASP A 69 8.14 19.57 10.15
N GLU A 70 7.11 20.39 9.91
CA GLU A 70 6.13 20.78 10.93
C GLU A 70 4.91 19.84 10.96
N LEU A 71 4.61 19.14 9.86
CA LEU A 71 3.48 18.21 9.76
C LEU A 71 3.79 16.81 10.27
N TYR A 72 5.05 16.40 10.20
CA TYR A 72 5.47 15.03 10.48
C TYR A 72 6.58 14.98 11.50
N ASP A 73 6.48 14.00 12.39
CA ASP A 73 7.55 13.68 13.31
C ASP A 73 8.15 12.28 13.03
N ARG A 74 9.07 11.89 13.90
CA ARG A 74 9.73 10.58 13.82
C ARG A 74 8.73 9.42 13.93
N SER A 75 7.69 9.56 14.75
CA SER A 75 6.69 8.52 14.97
C SER A 75 5.86 8.28 13.72
N ASP A 76 5.53 9.33 12.96
CA ASP A 76 4.85 9.21 11.67
C ASP A 76 5.71 8.44 10.65
N ALA A 77 7.01 8.75 10.61
CA ALA A 77 7.96 8.06 9.74
C ALA A 77 8.08 6.57 10.11
N GLU A 78 8.17 6.25 11.40
CA GLU A 78 8.21 4.88 11.90
C GLU A 78 6.90 4.11 11.59
N GLU A 79 5.75 4.77 11.71
CA GLU A 79 4.45 4.19 11.35
C GLU A 79 4.37 3.89 9.84
N ALA A 80 4.77 4.84 8.99
CA ALA A 80 4.80 4.67 7.54
C ALA A 80 5.74 3.51 7.13
N LEU A 81 6.91 3.41 7.77
CA LEU A 81 7.86 2.33 7.55
C LEU A 81 7.28 0.97 7.97
N ASN A 82 6.60 0.90 9.11
CA ASN A 82 5.93 -0.31 9.58
C ASN A 82 4.84 -0.78 8.61
N TYR A 83 4.05 0.16 8.08
CA TYR A 83 3.06 -0.17 7.03
C TYR A 83 3.70 -0.73 5.77
N ALA A 84 4.77 -0.09 5.27
CA ALA A 84 5.49 -0.56 4.09
C ALA A 84 6.11 -1.95 4.32
N SER A 85 6.70 -2.18 5.49
CA SER A 85 7.33 -3.45 5.87
C SER A 85 6.31 -4.59 6.02
N ASN A 86 5.13 -4.29 6.52
CA ASN A 86 4.02 -5.24 6.60
C ASN A 86 3.57 -5.67 5.18
N VAL A 87 3.31 -4.69 4.30
CA VAL A 87 2.95 -4.96 2.90
C VAL A 87 4.04 -5.79 2.20
N TYR A 88 5.32 -5.47 2.43
CA TYR A 88 6.44 -6.22 1.87
C TYR A 88 6.42 -7.69 2.31
N SER A 89 6.30 -7.95 3.61
CA SER A 89 6.30 -9.31 4.17
C SER A 89 5.16 -10.15 3.59
N ILE A 90 3.95 -9.59 3.52
CA ILE A 90 2.77 -10.29 2.99
C ILE A 90 2.91 -10.59 1.49
N VAL A 91 3.33 -9.60 0.69
CA VAL A 91 3.47 -9.78 -0.76
C VAL A 91 4.64 -10.71 -1.08
N LEU A 92 5.73 -10.67 -0.32
CA LEU A 92 6.86 -11.58 -0.51
C LEU A 92 6.43 -13.04 -0.30
N LYS A 93 5.65 -13.32 0.75
CA LYS A 93 5.07 -14.64 1.01
C LYS A 93 4.20 -15.11 -0.17
N LEU A 94 3.39 -14.22 -0.73
CA LEU A 94 2.55 -14.53 -1.91
C LEU A 94 3.39 -14.92 -3.13
N ILE A 95 4.44 -14.13 -3.42
CA ILE A 95 5.34 -14.38 -4.55
C ILE A 95 6.10 -15.69 -4.37
N GLN A 96 6.58 -15.99 -3.17
CA GLN A 96 7.30 -17.24 -2.87
C GLN A 96 6.40 -18.47 -3.11
N GLN A 97 5.13 -18.40 -2.69
CA GLN A 97 4.19 -19.49 -2.94
C GLN A 97 3.93 -19.72 -4.43
N HIS A 98 3.88 -18.67 -5.26
CA HIS A 98 3.62 -18.80 -6.71
C HIS A 98 4.82 -19.30 -7.52
N LYS A 99 6.02 -19.29 -6.96
CA LYS A 99 7.24 -19.82 -7.63
C LYS A 99 7.38 -21.34 -7.49
N THR A 100 6.52 -21.97 -6.70
CA THR A 100 6.50 -23.41 -6.41
C THR A 100 5.39 -24.07 -7.21
#